data_AF-A0A7V3VU53-F1
#
_entry.id   AF-A0A7V3VU53-F1
#
_cell.length_a   1.000
_cell.length_b   1.000
_cell.length_c   1.000
_cell.angle_alpha   90.00
_cell.angle_beta   90.00
_cell.angle_gamma   90.00
#
_symmetry.space_group_name_H-M   'P 1'
#
loop_
_entity.id
_entity.type
_entity.pdbx_description
1 polymer ?
#
loop_
_entity_poly.entity_id
_entity_poly.type
_entity_poly.pdbx_seq_one_letter_code
_entity_poly.pdbx_strand_id
1 'polypeptide(L)'
;MIKKIRNCPVCGGEMVISELRCRKCDLRVKKDFPRCEFCQLPDEDYEFLKIFLRTEGKITDIEKILGVSYPTIKARIEQLLKSLNLKPYEETLDPLDAIAQGKMSVDEAIAIIKSRKKGGAR
;
A
#
# COMPACT_ATOMS: atom_id res chain seq x y z
N MET A 1 0.07 -22.57 -8.29
CA MET A 1 0.25 -21.57 -7.20
C MET A 1 1.31 -22.07 -6.25
N ILE A 2 2.30 -21.23 -5.91
CA ILE A 2 3.33 -21.58 -4.92
C ILE A 2 2.70 -21.43 -3.54
N LYS A 3 2.62 -22.52 -2.77
CA LYS A 3 2.07 -22.53 -1.41
C LYS A 3 2.97 -21.68 -0.50
N LYS A 4 2.52 -20.48 -0.13
CA LYS A 4 3.25 -19.58 0.77
C LYS A 4 3.22 -20.14 2.19
N ILE A 5 4.35 -20.70 2.65
CA ILE A 5 4.51 -21.08 4.06
C ILE A 5 4.86 -19.79 4.83
N ARG A 6 3.88 -19.23 5.55
CA ARG A 6 4.03 -18.01 6.35
C ARG A 6 4.41 -18.31 7.80
N ASN A 7 3.96 -19.47 8.30
CA ASN A 7 4.11 -19.87 9.70
C ASN A 7 4.77 -21.25 9.78
N CYS A 8 5.51 -21.46 10.86
CA CYS A 8 6.11 -22.73 11.21
C CYS A 8 4.98 -23.76 11.43
N PRO A 9 4.96 -24.88 10.68
CA PRO A 9 3.91 -25.89 10.82
C PRO A 9 3.96 -26.64 12.17
N VAL A 10 5.04 -26.48 12.94
CA VAL A 10 5.24 -27.13 14.24
C VAL A 10 4.74 -26.27 15.40
N CYS A 11 5.11 -24.99 15.44
CA CYS A 11 4.79 -24.11 16.58
C CYS A 11 3.91 -22.90 16.22
N GLY A 12 3.56 -22.70 14.95
CA GLY A 12 2.82 -21.53 14.48
C GLY A 12 3.63 -20.23 14.42
N GLY A 13 4.87 -20.23 14.94
CA GLY A 13 5.76 -19.07 14.91
C GLY A 13 6.04 -18.57 13.50
N GLU A 14 6.40 -17.30 13.37
CA GLU A 14 6.62 -16.71 12.06
C GLU A 14 7.92 -17.22 11.42
N MET A 15 7.91 -17.51 10.11
CA MET A 15 9.12 -17.90 9.40
C MET A 15 9.82 -16.71 8.76
N VAL A 16 11.14 -16.82 8.61
CA VAL A 16 11.98 -15.85 7.89
C VAL A 16 12.69 -16.53 6.72
N ILE A 17 12.90 -15.78 5.64
CA ILE A 17 13.74 -16.24 4.53
C ILE A 17 15.19 -16.11 5.01
N SER A 18 15.96 -17.20 4.93
CA SER A 18 17.32 -17.28 5.48
C SER A 18 18.43 -17.52 4.44
N GLU A 19 18.08 -17.91 3.21
CA GLU A 19 19.06 -18.24 2.17
C GLU A 19 18.59 -17.78 0.77
N LEU A 20 19.47 -17.10 0.05
CA LEU A 20 19.36 -16.89 -1.40
C LEU A 20 20.39 -17.74 -2.12
N ARG A 21 19.98 -18.32 -3.26
CA ARG A 21 20.84 -19.14 -4.12
C ARG A 21 20.88 -18.55 -5.53
N CYS A 22 22.08 -18.25 -6.02
CA CYS A 22 22.28 -17.91 -7.42
C CYS A 22 22.12 -19.16 -8.29
N ARG A 23 21.17 -19.15 -9.23
CA ARG A 23 20.96 -20.29 -10.14
C ARG A 23 22.08 -20.50 -11.15
N LYS A 24 22.94 -19.49 -11.38
CA LYS A 24 23.99 -19.52 -12.40
C LYS A 24 25.34 -20.04 -11.88
N CYS A 25 25.75 -19.65 -10.68
CA CYS A 25 27.05 -20.00 -10.11
C CYS A 25 26.99 -20.68 -8.73
N ASP A 26 25.78 -21.03 -8.28
CA ASP A 26 25.50 -21.65 -6.98
C ASP A 26 25.93 -20.87 -5.73
N LEU A 27 26.36 -19.60 -5.87
CA LEU A 27 26.63 -18.73 -4.73
C LEU A 27 25.42 -18.69 -3.78
N ARG A 28 25.66 -19.00 -2.50
CA ARG A 28 24.65 -18.96 -1.44
C ARG A 28 24.93 -17.82 -0.49
N VAL A 29 23.92 -17.00 -0.24
CA VAL A 29 23.96 -15.91 0.73
C VAL A 29 23.01 -16.26 1.86
N LYS A 30 23.55 -16.51 3.06
CA LYS A 30 22.79 -16.81 4.27
C LYS A 30 22.71 -15.58 5.15
N LYS A 31 21.49 -15.13 5.43
CA LYS A 31 21.16 -14.07 6.39
C LYS A 31 19.66 -14.06 6.63
N ASP A 32 19.22 -13.42 7.69
CA ASP A 32 17.81 -13.13 7.85
C ASP A 32 17.43 -11.99 6.89
N PHE A 33 16.65 -12.34 5.88
CA PHE A 33 16.20 -11.38 4.88
C PHE A 33 14.96 -10.63 5.39
N PRO A 34 14.86 -9.32 5.11
CA PRO A 34 13.66 -8.56 5.43
C PRO A 34 12.45 -9.16 4.72
N ARG A 35 11.29 -9.01 5.36
CA ARG A 35 10.04 -9.51 4.82
C ARG A 35 9.64 -8.72 3.58
N CYS A 36 9.16 -9.46 2.59
CA CYS A 36 8.48 -8.90 1.45
C CYS A 36 7.04 -8.56 1.86
N GLU A 37 6.71 -7.27 1.97
CA GLU A 37 5.40 -6.76 2.41
C GLU A 37 4.25 -7.31 1.53
N PHE A 38 4.46 -7.34 0.21
CA PHE A 38 3.51 -7.90 -0.75
C PHE A 38 3.35 -9.43 -0.64
N CYS A 39 4.38 -10.12 -0.19
CA CYS A 39 4.36 -11.58 -0.06
C CYS A 39 3.47 -12.00 1.12
N GLN A 40 3.29 -11.12 2.10
CA GLN A 40 2.46 -11.36 3.28
C GLN A 40 0.97 -11.13 3.03
N LEU A 41 0.60 -10.44 1.94
CA LEU A 41 -0.79 -10.21 1.58
C LEU A 41 -1.61 -11.51 1.58
N PRO A 42 -2.84 -11.50 2.12
CA PRO A 42 -3.84 -12.54 1.87
C PRO A 42 -3.97 -12.82 0.37
N ASP A 43 -4.35 -14.04 0.00
CA ASP A 43 -4.42 -14.40 -1.43
C ASP A 43 -5.46 -13.54 -2.16
N GLU A 44 -6.59 -13.23 -1.52
CA GLU A 44 -7.62 -12.35 -2.07
C GLU A 44 -7.11 -10.91 -2.32
N ASP A 45 -6.37 -10.35 -1.36
CA ASP A 45 -5.77 -9.02 -1.48
C ASP A 45 -4.73 -9.00 -2.61
N TYR A 46 -3.92 -10.05 -2.71
CA TYR A 46 -2.91 -10.19 -3.76
C TYR A 46 -3.53 -10.30 -5.16
N GLU A 47 -4.61 -11.07 -5.30
CA GLU A 47 -5.37 -11.15 -6.55
C GLU A 47 -6.01 -9.81 -6.92
N PHE A 48 -6.61 -9.12 -5.94
CA PHE A 48 -7.19 -7.80 -6.16
C PHE A 48 -6.12 -6.78 -6.58
N LEU A 49 -4.93 -6.79 -5.97
CA LEU A 49 -3.80 -5.95 -6.36
C LEU A 49 -3.40 -6.15 -7.82
N LYS A 50 -3.35 -7.41 -8.30
CA LYS A 50 -3.05 -7.69 -9.71
C LYS A 50 -4.10 -7.14 -10.65
N ILE A 51 -5.38 -7.23 -10.29
CA ILE A 51 -6.48 -6.66 -11.08
C ILE A 51 -6.36 -5.14 -11.12
N PHE A 52 -6.17 -4.51 -9.95
CA PHE A 52 -5.99 -3.07 -9.84
C PHE A 52 -4.84 -2.57 -10.73
N LEU A 53 -3.69 -3.24 -10.70
CA LEU A 53 -2.56 -2.89 -11.56
C LEU A 53 -2.85 -3.13 -13.05
N ARG A 54 -3.52 -4.23 -13.39
CA ARG A 54 -3.90 -4.56 -14.78
C ARG A 54 -4.86 -3.54 -15.38
N THR A 55 -5.69 -2.91 -14.56
CA THR A 55 -6.63 -1.84 -14.97
C THR A 55 -6.05 -0.44 -14.80
N GLU A 56 -4.78 -0.31 -14.43
CA GLU A 56 -4.15 1.00 -14.12
C GLU A 56 -4.93 1.80 -13.06
N GLY A 57 -5.62 1.11 -12.13
CA GLY A 57 -6.47 1.74 -11.12
C GLY A 57 -7.80 2.32 -11.62
N LYS A 58 -8.16 2.13 -12.90
CA LYS A 58 -9.45 2.59 -13.46
C LYS A 58 -10.62 1.83 -12.83
N ILE A 59 -11.37 2.51 -11.96
CA ILE A 59 -12.45 1.88 -11.17
C ILE A 59 -13.53 1.28 -12.08
N THR A 60 -13.88 1.95 -13.17
CA THR A 60 -14.88 1.47 -14.14
C THR A 60 -14.50 0.14 -14.79
N ASP A 61 -13.21 -0.11 -15.00
CA ASP A 61 -12.72 -1.37 -15.56
C ASP A 61 -12.66 -2.46 -14.49
N ILE A 62 -12.35 -2.10 -13.24
CA ILE A 62 -12.42 -3.01 -12.10
C ILE A 62 -13.86 -3.45 -11.85
N GLU A 63 -14.84 -2.54 -11.92
CA GLU A 63 -16.28 -2.86 -11.80
C GLU A 63 -16.70 -3.88 -12.86
N LYS A 64 -16.28 -3.71 -14.12
CA LYS A 64 -16.59 -4.65 -15.21
C LYS A 64 -15.96 -6.03 -14.99
N ILE A 65 -14.71 -6.08 -14.53
CA ILE A 65 -13.98 -7.35 -14.34
C ILE A 65 -14.52 -8.12 -13.15
N LEU A 66 -14.82 -7.43 -12.05
CA LEU A 66 -15.22 -8.06 -10.80
C LEU A 66 -16.74 -8.17 -10.63
N GLY A 67 -17.54 -7.42 -11.39
CA GLY A 67 -19.00 -7.40 -11.27
C GLY A 67 -19.50 -6.87 -9.92
N VAL A 68 -18.72 -6.00 -9.27
CA VAL A 68 -19.03 -5.43 -7.95
C VAL A 68 -19.25 -3.92 -8.05
N SER A 69 -19.90 -3.36 -7.02
CA SER A 69 -20.18 -1.93 -6.97
C SER A 69 -18.95 -1.11 -6.54
N TYR A 70 -18.92 0.16 -6.93
CA TYR A 70 -17.92 1.14 -6.50
C TYR A 70 -17.61 1.11 -4.99
N PRO A 71 -18.59 1.11 -4.06
CA PRO A 71 -18.31 1.01 -2.62
C PRO A 71 -17.49 -0.23 -2.24
N THR A 72 -17.76 -1.38 -2.87
CA THR A 72 -17.01 -2.61 -2.64
C THR A 72 -15.56 -2.49 -3.11
N ILE A 73 -15.32 -1.84 -4.25
CA ILE A 73 -13.96 -1.62 -4.76
C ILE A 73 -13.20 -0.69 -3.83
N LYS A 74 -13.83 0.40 -3.39
CA LYS A 74 -13.22 1.35 -2.46
C LYS A 74 -12.82 0.66 -1.15
N ALA A 75 -13.70 -0.16 -0.57
CA ALA A 75 -13.40 -0.94 0.62
C ALA A 75 -12.21 -1.89 0.41
N ARG A 76 -12.10 -2.53 -0.77
CA ARG A 76 -10.94 -3.39 -1.10
C ARG A 76 -9.64 -2.60 -1.24
N ILE A 77 -9.69 -1.38 -1.80
CA ILE A 77 -8.51 -0.49 -1.87
C ILE A 77 -8.07 -0.08 -0.46
N GLU A 78 -9.00 0.34 0.40
CA GLU A 78 -8.71 0.70 1.78
C GLU A 78 -8.12 -0.48 2.58
N GLN A 79 -8.65 -1.68 2.38
CA GLN A 79 -8.09 -2.90 2.94
C GLN A 79 -6.66 -3.16 2.46
N LEU A 80 -6.40 -3.05 1.16
CA LEU A 80 -5.05 -3.20 0.61
C LEU A 80 -4.06 -2.18 1.20
N LEU A 81 -4.46 -0.91 1.30
CA LEU A 81 -3.65 0.13 1.91
C LEU A 81 -3.32 -0.22 3.36
N LYS A 82 -4.30 -0.69 4.12
CA LYS A 82 -4.09 -1.15 5.51
C LYS A 82 -3.15 -2.36 5.58
N SER A 83 -3.33 -3.37 4.73
CA SER A 83 -2.48 -4.57 4.68
C SER A 83 -1.02 -4.25 4.33
N LEU A 84 -0.80 -3.19 3.54
CA LEU A 84 0.53 -2.69 3.15
C LEU A 84 1.05 -1.56 4.06
N ASN A 85 0.30 -1.16 5.09
CA ASN A 85 0.61 -0.03 5.96
C ASN A 85 0.88 1.28 5.18
N LEU A 86 0.12 1.51 4.11
CA LEU A 86 0.18 2.69 3.25
C LEU A 86 -0.94 3.66 3.60
N LYS A 87 -0.72 4.93 3.28
CA LYS A 87 -1.75 5.97 3.29
C LYS A 87 -2.10 6.37 1.86
N PRO A 88 -3.36 6.71 1.56
CA PRO A 88 -3.70 7.34 0.29
C PRO A 88 -2.78 8.54 0.04
N TYR A 89 -2.37 8.71 -1.22
CA TYR A 89 -1.70 9.95 -1.60
C TYR A 89 -2.70 11.09 -1.51
N GLU A 90 -2.46 11.99 -0.56
CA GLU A 90 -3.12 13.29 -0.50
C GLU A 90 -2.17 14.28 -1.13
N GLU A 91 -2.57 14.84 -2.27
CA GLU A 91 -1.84 15.94 -2.87
C GLU A 91 -1.92 17.11 -1.89
N THR A 92 -0.81 17.39 -1.19
CA THR A 92 -0.71 18.58 -0.34
C THR A 92 -0.58 19.77 -1.27
N LEU A 93 -1.72 20.25 -1.77
CA LEU A 93 -1.78 21.54 -2.44
C LEU A 93 -1.17 22.59 -1.51
N ASP A 94 -0.37 23.50 -2.07
CA ASP A 94 -0.01 24.67 -1.31
C ASP A 94 -1.32 25.37 -0.87
N PRO A 95 -1.46 25.76 0.40
CA PRO A 95 -2.69 26.40 0.86
C PRO A 95 -3.10 27.60 -0.01
N LEU A 96 -2.15 28.31 -0.62
CA LEU A 96 -2.42 29.40 -1.56
C LEU A 96 -3.01 28.89 -2.89
N ASP A 97 -2.46 27.80 -3.43
CA ASP A 97 -3.00 27.16 -4.65
C ASP A 97 -4.38 26.54 -4.41
N ALA A 98 -4.60 25.98 -3.21
CA ALA A 98 -5.89 25.42 -2.82
C ALA A 98 -6.98 26.51 -2.69
N ILE A 99 -6.64 27.70 -2.18
CA ILE A 99 -7.53 28.87 -2.19
C ILE A 99 -7.78 29.33 -3.63
N ALA A 100 -6.73 29.46 -4.46
CA ALA A 100 -6.86 29.92 -5.85
C ALA A 100 -7.77 29.00 -6.68
N GLN A 101 -7.77 27.70 -6.39
CA GLN A 101 -8.65 26.71 -7.02
C GLN A 101 -10.04 26.61 -6.37
N GLY A 102 -10.33 27.39 -5.32
CA GLY A 102 -11.60 27.34 -4.59
C GLY A 102 -11.84 26.05 -3.81
N LYS A 103 -10.78 25.24 -3.59
CA LYS A 103 -10.84 23.95 -2.88
C LYS A 103 -10.63 24.10 -1.36
N MET A 104 -10.29 25.29 -0.88
CA MET A 104 -10.01 25.59 0.52
C MET A 104 -10.40 27.02 0.87
N SER A 105 -10.94 27.23 2.06
CA SER A 105 -11.19 28.57 2.58
C SER A 105 -9.91 29.23 3.10
N VAL A 106 -9.93 30.57 3.16
CA VAL A 106 -8.80 31.36 3.71
C VAL A 106 -8.52 30.97 5.16
N ASP A 107 -9.55 30.68 5.95
CA ASP A 107 -9.41 30.29 7.36
C ASP A 107 -8.76 28.91 7.54
N GLU A 108 -9.12 27.93 6.70
CA GLU A 108 -8.50 26.60 6.67
C GLU A 108 -7.02 26.69 6.28
N ALA A 109 -6.70 27.51 5.28
CA ALA A 109 -5.31 27.74 4.86
C ALA A 109 -4.47 28.37 5.97
N ILE A 110 -5.02 29.36 6.69
CA ILE A 110 -4.35 29.99 7.84
C ILE A 110 -4.06 28.98 8.94
N ALA A 111 -4.98 28.04 9.22
CA ALA A 111 -4.77 26.99 10.21
C ALA A 111 -3.61 26.06 9.83
N ILE A 112 -3.51 25.65 8.56
CA ILE A 112 -2.43 24.80 8.03
C ILE A 112 -1.08 25.54 8.06
N ILE A 113 -1.06 26.84 7.72
CA ILE A 113 0.17 27.64 7.76
C ILE A 113 0.65 27.87 9.20
N LYS A 114 -0.26 28.12 10.14
CA LYS A 114 0.06 28.28 11.57
C LYS A 114 0.57 26.99 12.21
N SER A 115 0.05 25.83 11.83
CA SER A 115 0.52 24.55 12.35
C SER A 115 1.93 24.20 11.85
N ARG A 116 2.26 24.51 10.59
CA ARG A 116 3.61 24.37 10.03
C ARG A 116 4.66 25.21 10.77
N LYS A 117 4.32 26.44 11.20
CA LYS A 117 5.22 27.30 11.98
C LYS A 117 5.50 26.81 13.41
N LYS A 118 4.58 26.04 14.03
CA LYS A 118 4.78 25.48 15.37
C LYS A 118 5.69 24.24 15.40
N GLY A 119 5.89 23.57 14.27
CA GLY A 119 6.78 22.40 14.15
C GLY A 119 8.23 22.71 13.78
N GLY A 120 8.57 23.97 13.50
CA GLY A 120 9.90 24.41 13.04
C GLY A 120 10.84 24.92 14.14
N ALA A 121 10.55 24.65 15.41
CA ALA A 121 11.47 24.92 16.52
C ALA A 121 12.23 23.64 16.90
N ARG A 122 13.20 23.24 16.07
CA ARG A 122 14.36 22.42 16.44
C ARG A 122 15.57 22.92 15.68
#